data_AF-A0A933YSV5-F1
#
_entry.id   AF-A0A933YSV5-F1
#
_cell.length_a   1.000
_cell.length_b   1.000
_cell.length_c   1.000
_cell.angle_alpha   90.00
_cell.angle_beta   90.00
_cell.angle_gamma   90.00
#
_symmetry.space_group_name_H-M   'P 1'
#
loop_
_entity.id
_entity.type
_entity.pdbx_description
1 polymer ?
#
loop_
_entity_poly.entity_id
_entity_poly.type
_entity_poly.pdbx_seq_one_letter_code
_entity_poly.pdbx_strand_id
1 'polypeptide(L)'
;MNPASVSRTILRARAIFVALVVIVWHAAAISANYQSTSTQADYVIICPPAYVQTIQPLADYRSVHNGFRVRIEQTDSIYAQFGQGTSPDSAIKRFIRNALTTWQDPKPQYFLLAGNVNSVPSHKENGIVAPPLIYEDSIMVDDWFVEGLGDTLSYPGPAAAIGRFPAWNVADLGTMVNKTVTYEERVDTIGRRIAIAVADYFPQVDSAFEQAAARRQFLASPLWPDTLTGHVRPTSPRHRDRSQFRSLWGGGAALLRFVGMNNWYQFSHSRYFTTWDTDSLPPTSFLPFCTFQGDQRFEKVDTIAIAV
;
A
#
# COMPACT_ATOMS: atom_id res chain seq x y z
N MET A 1 -62.04 -19.80 -17.22
CA MET A 1 -60.60 -19.79 -17.56
C MET A 1 -59.98 -21.10 -17.09
N ASN A 2 -59.28 -21.82 -17.95
CA ASN A 2 -58.78 -23.16 -17.67
C ASN A 2 -57.51 -23.08 -16.78
N PRO A 3 -57.48 -23.71 -15.58
CA PRO A 3 -56.33 -23.62 -14.67
C PRO A 3 -55.01 -24.17 -15.25
N ALA A 4 -55.09 -25.04 -16.27
CA ALA A 4 -53.91 -25.55 -16.95
C ALA A 4 -53.18 -24.49 -17.82
N SER A 5 -53.86 -23.45 -18.29
CA SER A 5 -53.24 -22.40 -19.11
C SER A 5 -52.46 -21.38 -18.27
N VAL A 6 -52.89 -21.13 -17.03
CA VAL A 6 -52.25 -20.18 -16.11
C VAL A 6 -50.90 -20.72 -15.61
N SER A 7 -50.83 -22.03 -15.33
CA SER A 7 -49.61 -22.69 -14.85
C SER A 7 -48.46 -22.66 -15.89
N ARG A 8 -48.76 -22.89 -17.16
CA ARG A 8 -47.74 -22.85 -18.24
C ARG A 8 -47.19 -21.44 -18.48
N THR A 9 -48.00 -20.40 -18.31
CA THR A 9 -47.56 -19.00 -18.45
C THR A 9 -46.65 -18.57 -17.30
N ILE A 10 -46.95 -18.99 -16.07
CA ILE A 10 -46.12 -18.69 -14.89
C ILE A 10 -44.77 -19.44 -14.93
N LEU A 11 -44.77 -20.70 -15.39
CA LEU A 11 -43.54 -21.48 -15.58
C LEU A 11 -42.64 -20.90 -16.68
N ARG A 12 -43.20 -20.42 -17.80
CA ARG A 12 -42.44 -19.72 -18.85
C ARG A 12 -41.90 -18.38 -18.38
N ALA A 13 -42.67 -17.60 -17.62
CA ALA A 13 -42.22 -16.34 -17.05
C ALA A 13 -41.07 -16.52 -16.04
N ARG A 14 -41.13 -17.56 -15.19
CA ARG A 14 -40.04 -17.91 -14.27
C ARG A 14 -38.77 -18.40 -14.98
N ALA A 15 -38.91 -19.19 -16.04
CA ALA A 15 -37.77 -19.64 -16.84
C ALA A 15 -37.10 -18.48 -17.60
N ILE A 16 -37.89 -17.53 -18.13
CA ILE A 16 -37.37 -16.32 -18.78
C ILE A 16 -36.71 -15.39 -17.75
N PHE A 17 -37.27 -15.25 -16.54
CA PHE A 17 -36.67 -14.45 -15.47
C PHE A 17 -35.35 -15.06 -14.96
N VAL A 18 -35.27 -16.38 -14.80
CA VAL A 18 -34.02 -17.07 -14.43
C VAL A 18 -33.00 -17.00 -15.56
N ALA A 19 -33.41 -17.16 -16.82
CA ALA A 19 -32.52 -17.00 -17.97
C ALA A 19 -32.01 -15.56 -18.11
N LEU A 20 -32.86 -14.54 -17.87
CA LEU A 20 -32.45 -13.13 -17.84
C LEU A 20 -31.52 -12.83 -16.67
N VAL A 21 -31.74 -13.40 -15.48
CA VAL A 21 -30.82 -13.26 -14.33
C VAL A 21 -29.48 -13.95 -14.60
N VAL A 22 -29.46 -15.11 -15.28
CA VAL A 22 -28.23 -15.82 -15.68
C VAL A 22 -27.50 -15.08 -16.81
N ILE A 23 -28.21 -14.46 -17.76
CA ILE A 23 -27.64 -13.62 -18.82
C ILE A 23 -27.11 -12.30 -18.26
N VAL A 24 -27.77 -11.70 -17.26
CA VAL A 24 -27.28 -10.49 -16.56
C VAL A 24 -26.09 -10.81 -15.65
N TRP A 25 -25.97 -12.04 -15.12
CA TRP A 25 -24.77 -12.50 -14.42
C TRP A 25 -23.58 -12.84 -15.35
N HIS A 26 -23.83 -13.14 -16.63
CA HIS A 26 -22.78 -13.35 -17.63
C HIS A 26 -22.45 -12.10 -18.46
N ALA A 27 -23.20 -11.01 -18.30
CA ALA A 27 -22.99 -9.75 -19.02
C ALA A 27 -22.28 -8.70 -18.16
N ALA A 28 -21.12 -9.05 -17.60
CA ALA A 28 -20.13 -8.08 -17.12
C ALA A 28 -18.71 -8.67 -17.06
N ALA A 29 -18.36 -9.54 -18.01
CA ALA A 29 -16.97 -9.70 -18.42
C ALA A 29 -16.86 -9.17 -19.85
N ILE A 30 -17.05 -7.86 -20.02
CA ILE A 30 -16.41 -7.21 -21.17
C ILE A 30 -14.93 -7.48 -20.93
N SER A 31 -14.34 -8.37 -21.72
CA SER A 31 -12.90 -8.57 -21.70
C SER A 31 -12.26 -7.21 -21.96
N ALA A 32 -11.71 -6.59 -20.92
CA ALA A 32 -11.09 -5.28 -21.05
C ALA A 32 -10.01 -5.36 -22.13
N ASN A 33 -10.14 -4.66 -23.25
CA ASN A 33 -9.13 -4.76 -24.31
C ASN A 33 -7.92 -3.87 -23.98
N TYR A 34 -6.96 -4.43 -23.24
CA TYR A 34 -5.74 -3.70 -22.84
C TYR A 34 -4.75 -3.47 -23.98
N GLN A 35 -5.00 -4.04 -25.16
CA GLN A 35 -4.22 -3.82 -26.38
C GLN A 35 -4.76 -2.64 -27.21
N SER A 36 -5.85 -2.00 -26.78
CA SER A 36 -6.37 -0.81 -27.45
C SER A 36 -5.43 0.39 -27.23
N THR A 37 -4.94 0.95 -28.33
CA THR A 37 -4.10 2.17 -28.35
C THR A 37 -4.91 3.45 -28.11
N SER A 38 -6.17 3.37 -27.66
CA SER A 38 -6.99 4.51 -27.25
C SER A 38 -7.15 4.64 -25.74
N THR A 39 -6.59 3.70 -24.96
CA THR A 39 -6.69 3.71 -23.50
C THR A 39 -5.84 4.84 -22.90
N GLN A 40 -6.34 5.49 -21.84
CA GLN A 40 -5.69 6.58 -21.11
C GLN A 40 -5.95 6.43 -19.60
N ALA A 41 -4.98 6.77 -18.75
CA ALA A 41 -5.17 6.88 -17.31
C ALA A 41 -4.00 7.63 -16.67
N ASP A 42 -4.27 8.41 -15.63
CA ASP A 42 -3.25 9.01 -14.76
C ASP A 42 -2.95 8.08 -13.56
N TYR A 43 -3.98 7.38 -13.07
CA TYR A 43 -3.94 6.55 -11.87
C TYR A 43 -4.58 5.19 -12.14
N VAL A 44 -3.85 4.10 -11.93
CA VAL A 44 -4.33 2.73 -12.15
C VAL A 44 -4.34 1.95 -10.84
N ILE A 45 -5.50 1.45 -10.46
CA ILE A 45 -5.71 0.61 -9.27
C ILE A 45 -5.83 -0.84 -9.73
N ILE A 46 -4.96 -1.72 -9.25
CA ILE A 46 -5.00 -3.15 -9.52
C ILE A 46 -5.55 -3.86 -8.30
N CYS A 47 -6.67 -4.58 -8.45
CA CYS A 47 -7.32 -5.26 -7.33
C CYS A 47 -8.03 -6.56 -7.76
N PRO A 48 -8.32 -7.48 -6.83
CA PRO A 48 -9.21 -8.60 -7.09
C PRO A 48 -10.65 -8.11 -7.37
N PRO A 49 -11.47 -8.85 -8.14
CA PRO A 49 -12.86 -8.47 -8.41
C PRO A 49 -13.69 -8.16 -7.16
N ALA A 50 -13.45 -8.89 -6.06
CA ALA A 50 -14.12 -8.69 -4.78
C ALA A 50 -13.89 -7.31 -4.14
N TYR A 51 -12.84 -6.59 -4.55
CA TYR A 51 -12.43 -5.32 -3.97
C TYR A 51 -12.88 -4.10 -4.78
N VAL A 52 -13.40 -4.29 -6.00
CA VAL A 52 -13.79 -3.20 -6.91
C VAL A 52 -14.77 -2.23 -6.24
N GLN A 53 -15.84 -2.73 -5.62
CA GLN A 53 -16.83 -1.87 -4.95
C GLN A 53 -16.22 -1.07 -3.78
N THR A 54 -15.27 -1.67 -3.07
CA THR A 54 -14.67 -1.08 -1.87
C THR A 54 -13.62 -0.04 -2.22
N ILE A 55 -12.92 -0.20 -3.34
CA ILE A 55 -11.89 0.74 -3.80
C ILE A 55 -12.46 1.89 -4.64
N GLN A 56 -13.68 1.74 -5.16
CA GLN A 56 -14.37 2.76 -5.97
C GLN A 56 -14.40 4.16 -5.33
N PRO A 57 -14.69 4.33 -4.02
CA PRO A 57 -14.68 5.66 -3.41
C PRO A 57 -13.34 6.38 -3.50
N LEU A 58 -12.21 5.65 -3.43
CA LEU A 58 -10.88 6.22 -3.65
C LEU A 58 -10.70 6.66 -5.11
N ALA A 59 -11.16 5.84 -6.06
CA ALA A 59 -11.06 6.17 -7.49
C ALA A 59 -11.86 7.44 -7.83
N ASP A 60 -13.09 7.54 -7.32
CA ASP A 60 -13.94 8.70 -7.50
C ASP A 60 -13.32 9.94 -6.85
N TYR A 61 -12.80 9.79 -5.62
CA TYR A 61 -12.10 10.86 -4.91
C TYR A 61 -10.88 11.36 -5.68
N ARG A 62 -10.01 10.47 -6.17
CA ARG A 62 -8.85 10.85 -7.01
C ARG A 62 -9.27 11.57 -8.29
N SER A 63 -10.38 11.15 -8.90
CA SER A 63 -10.88 11.82 -10.10
C SER A 63 -11.36 13.25 -9.82
N VAL A 64 -12.13 13.45 -8.74
CA VAL A 64 -12.68 14.77 -8.38
C VAL A 64 -11.62 15.68 -7.77
N HIS A 65 -10.83 15.17 -6.83
CA HIS A 65 -9.87 15.95 -6.05
C HIS A 65 -8.59 16.27 -6.83
N ASN A 66 -8.06 15.30 -7.58
CA ASN A 66 -6.81 15.46 -8.32
C ASN A 66 -7.03 15.73 -9.83
N GLY A 67 -8.24 15.52 -10.35
CA GLY A 67 -8.52 15.61 -11.79
C GLY A 67 -8.00 14.40 -12.59
N PHE A 68 -7.68 13.30 -11.91
CA PHE A 68 -7.10 12.12 -12.54
C PHE A 68 -8.13 11.32 -13.35
N ARG A 69 -7.70 10.79 -14.50
CA ARG A 69 -8.35 9.65 -15.16
C ARG A 69 -7.97 8.39 -14.39
N VAL A 70 -8.90 7.86 -13.61
CA VAL A 70 -8.66 6.68 -12.78
C VAL A 70 -9.20 5.43 -13.46
N ARG A 71 -8.43 4.35 -13.45
CA ARG A 71 -8.86 3.03 -13.91
C ARG A 71 -8.73 2.01 -12.79
N ILE A 72 -9.76 1.20 -12.58
CA ILE A 72 -9.71 0.03 -11.71
C ILE A 72 -9.61 -1.20 -12.60
N GLU A 73 -8.52 -1.93 -12.45
CA GLU A 73 -8.18 -3.09 -13.25
C GLU A 73 -8.16 -4.34 -12.39
N GLN A 74 -8.88 -5.35 -12.85
CA GLN A 74 -9.10 -6.58 -12.09
C GLN A 74 -8.01 -7.60 -12.39
N THR A 75 -7.47 -8.25 -11.36
CA THR A 75 -6.44 -9.29 -11.50
C THR A 75 -6.84 -10.37 -12.49
N ASP A 76 -8.10 -10.81 -12.48
CA ASP A 76 -8.60 -11.86 -13.38
C ASP A 76 -8.52 -11.44 -14.86
N SER A 77 -8.85 -10.17 -15.15
CA SER A 77 -8.77 -9.61 -16.50
C SER A 77 -7.32 -9.47 -16.97
N ILE A 78 -6.43 -9.10 -16.05
CA ILE A 78 -4.98 -9.04 -16.31
C ILE A 78 -4.44 -10.45 -16.59
N TYR A 79 -4.77 -11.43 -15.77
CA TYR A 79 -4.27 -12.81 -15.93
C TYR A 79 -4.79 -13.46 -17.21
N ALA A 80 -6.06 -13.21 -17.57
CA ALA A 80 -6.62 -13.72 -18.82
C ALA A 80 -5.83 -13.26 -20.06
N GLN A 81 -5.27 -12.05 -20.05
CA GLN A 81 -4.58 -11.46 -21.21
C GLN A 81 -3.06 -11.53 -21.15
N PHE A 82 -2.46 -11.45 -19.97
CA PHE A 82 -1.01 -11.37 -19.79
C PHE A 82 -0.40 -12.57 -19.07
N GLY A 83 -1.24 -13.48 -18.53
CA GLY A 83 -0.83 -14.62 -17.70
C GLY A 83 -0.38 -15.86 -18.45
N GLN A 84 -0.55 -15.92 -19.78
CA GLN A 84 -0.16 -17.11 -20.56
C GLN A 84 1.33 -17.42 -20.39
N GLY A 85 1.61 -18.62 -19.87
CA GLY A 85 2.96 -19.17 -19.66
C GLY A 85 3.81 -18.40 -18.65
N THR A 86 3.21 -17.67 -17.70
CA THR A 86 3.97 -16.85 -16.75
C THR A 86 3.36 -16.84 -15.36
N SER A 87 4.12 -16.39 -14.37
CA SER A 87 3.65 -16.24 -13.00
C SER A 87 2.70 -15.05 -12.86
N PRO A 88 1.82 -15.04 -11.84
CA PRO A 88 0.89 -13.93 -11.59
C PRO A 88 1.55 -12.54 -11.46
N ASP A 89 2.71 -12.43 -10.79
CA ASP A 89 3.48 -11.18 -10.70
C ASP A 89 4.02 -10.76 -12.08
N SER A 90 4.55 -11.69 -12.87
CA SER A 90 4.99 -11.42 -14.24
C SER A 90 3.84 -10.98 -15.16
N ALA A 91 2.62 -11.49 -14.95
CA ALA A 91 1.44 -11.04 -15.67
C ALA A 91 1.10 -9.57 -15.34
N ILE A 92 1.16 -9.20 -14.05
CA ILE A 92 1.00 -7.80 -13.59
C ILE A 92 2.09 -6.91 -14.19
N LYS A 93 3.35 -7.34 -14.18
CA LYS A 93 4.47 -6.61 -14.81
C LYS A 93 4.24 -6.35 -16.29
N ARG A 94 3.79 -7.38 -17.04
CA ARG A 94 3.48 -7.26 -18.47
C ARG A 94 2.33 -6.28 -18.72
N PHE A 95 1.28 -6.34 -17.90
CA PHE A 95 0.17 -5.37 -17.95
C PHE A 95 0.66 -3.94 -17.71
N ILE A 96 1.40 -3.69 -16.62
CA ILE A 96 1.92 -2.36 -16.28
C ILE A 96 2.86 -1.84 -17.38
N ARG A 97 3.75 -2.69 -17.90
CA ARG A 97 4.62 -2.33 -19.03
C ARG A 97 3.81 -1.94 -20.25
N ASN A 98 2.77 -2.71 -20.59
CA ASN A 98 1.89 -2.39 -21.71
C ASN A 98 1.19 -1.03 -21.49
N ALA A 99 0.63 -0.81 -20.30
CA ALA A 99 -0.02 0.46 -19.96
C ALA A 99 0.93 1.65 -20.10
N LEU A 100 2.20 1.50 -19.70
CA LEU A 100 3.18 2.58 -19.80
C LEU A 100 3.73 2.80 -21.21
N THR A 101 3.75 1.77 -22.07
CA THR A 101 4.34 1.89 -23.42
C THR A 101 3.32 2.19 -24.51
N THR A 102 2.09 1.66 -24.42
CA THR A 102 1.12 1.69 -25.53
C THR A 102 -0.10 2.57 -25.31
N TRP A 103 -0.44 2.91 -24.07
CA TRP A 103 -1.57 3.80 -23.79
C TRP A 103 -1.25 5.22 -24.26
N GLN A 104 -2.30 5.95 -24.63
CA GLN A 104 -2.19 7.35 -25.03
C GLN A 104 -1.95 8.24 -23.82
N ASP A 105 -1.46 9.44 -24.08
CA ASP A 105 -1.35 10.44 -23.05
C ASP A 105 -2.74 10.88 -22.54
N PRO A 106 -2.91 11.10 -21.22
CA PRO A 106 -1.89 10.87 -20.21
C PRO A 106 -1.69 9.37 -19.95
N LYS A 107 -0.40 9.00 -19.89
CA LYS A 107 0.05 7.69 -19.45
C LYS A 107 0.01 7.59 -17.93
N PRO A 108 -0.12 6.36 -17.37
CA PRO A 108 -0.15 6.17 -15.93
C PRO A 108 1.07 6.75 -15.23
N GLN A 109 0.84 7.59 -14.23
CA GLN A 109 1.86 8.12 -13.34
C GLN A 109 1.87 7.40 -11.98
N TYR A 110 0.73 6.80 -11.61
CA TYR A 110 0.52 6.15 -10.34
C TYR A 110 -0.11 4.77 -10.51
N PHE A 111 0.46 3.78 -9.83
CA PHE A 111 -0.14 2.45 -9.66
C PHE A 111 -0.41 2.19 -8.19
N LEU A 112 -1.60 1.66 -7.88
CA LEU A 112 -1.96 1.17 -6.56
C LEU A 112 -2.29 -0.32 -6.61
N LEU A 113 -1.56 -1.12 -5.86
CA LEU A 113 -1.88 -2.53 -5.63
C LEU A 113 -2.82 -2.63 -4.43
N ALA A 114 -4.10 -2.91 -4.66
CA ALA A 114 -5.10 -3.04 -3.59
C ALA A 114 -5.34 -4.52 -3.28
N GLY A 115 -4.60 -5.03 -2.29
CA GLY A 115 -4.66 -6.39 -1.78
C GLY A 115 -3.36 -6.85 -1.12
N ASN A 116 -3.45 -7.91 -0.31
CA ASN A 116 -2.26 -8.60 0.21
C ASN A 116 -1.51 -9.35 -0.91
N VAL A 117 -0.34 -9.91 -0.57
CA VAL A 117 0.50 -10.65 -1.53
C VAL A 117 -0.12 -11.95 -2.04
N ASN A 118 -1.16 -12.48 -1.39
CA ASN A 118 -1.87 -13.68 -1.86
C ASN A 118 -2.87 -13.37 -2.97
N SER A 119 -3.41 -12.14 -3.00
CA SER A 119 -4.45 -11.72 -3.94
C SER A 119 -3.95 -10.76 -5.02
N VAL A 120 -2.95 -9.94 -4.71
CA VAL A 120 -2.19 -9.13 -5.65
C VAL A 120 -0.70 -9.35 -5.36
N PRO A 121 -0.03 -10.31 -6.03
CA PRO A 121 1.32 -10.73 -5.67
C PRO A 121 2.34 -9.60 -5.82
N SER A 122 3.36 -9.63 -4.94
CA SER A 122 4.60 -8.87 -5.11
C SER A 122 5.58 -9.69 -5.95
N HIS A 123 6.58 -9.04 -6.53
CA HIS A 123 7.72 -9.79 -7.07
C HIS A 123 8.61 -10.30 -5.93
N LYS A 124 9.09 -11.53 -6.08
CA LYS A 124 10.06 -12.14 -5.18
C LYS A 124 11.43 -12.07 -5.84
N GLU A 125 12.29 -11.19 -5.35
CA GLU A 125 13.68 -11.15 -5.76
C GLU A 125 14.50 -12.02 -4.82
N ASN A 126 15.34 -12.90 -5.37
CA ASN A 126 16.24 -13.71 -4.55
C ASN A 126 17.26 -12.77 -3.91
N GLY A 127 17.49 -12.91 -2.60
CA GLY A 127 18.43 -12.05 -1.91
C GLY A 127 19.84 -12.20 -2.45
N ILE A 128 20.60 -11.11 -2.45
CA ILE A 128 22.06 -11.21 -2.57
C ILE A 128 22.55 -11.76 -1.24
N VAL A 129 23.00 -13.02 -1.23
CA VAL A 129 23.85 -13.54 -0.15
C VAL A 129 25.20 -12.84 -0.26
N ALA A 130 25.30 -11.65 0.35
CA ALA A 130 26.55 -10.92 0.51
C ALA A 130 26.96 -11.00 1.99
N PRO A 131 27.80 -11.97 2.39
CA PRO A 131 28.39 -11.95 3.72
C PRO A 131 29.16 -10.63 3.90
N PRO A 132 29.03 -9.92 5.03
CA PRO A 132 28.30 -10.26 6.26
C PRO A 132 26.93 -9.56 6.43
N LEU A 133 26.33 -9.02 5.36
CA LEU A 133 25.38 -7.90 5.51
C LEU A 133 23.89 -8.24 5.34
N ILE A 134 23.51 -9.32 4.66
CA ILE A 134 22.10 -9.68 4.47
C ILE A 134 21.97 -11.21 4.43
N TYR A 135 21.26 -11.78 5.40
CA TYR A 135 20.71 -13.14 5.33
C TYR A 135 19.21 -12.98 5.08
N GLU A 136 18.81 -12.77 3.84
CA GLU A 136 17.42 -12.93 3.42
C GLU A 136 17.46 -13.80 2.18
N ASP A 137 16.78 -14.94 2.22
CA ASP A 137 16.68 -15.83 1.06
C ASP A 137 15.96 -15.13 -0.11
N SER A 138 15.15 -14.11 0.20
CA SER A 138 14.44 -13.29 -0.78
C SER A 138 13.79 -12.06 -0.15
N ILE A 139 13.59 -11.03 -0.96
CA ILE A 139 12.80 -9.85 -0.62
C ILE A 139 11.57 -9.72 -1.54
N MET A 140 10.48 -9.16 -1.00
CA MET A 140 9.29 -8.81 -1.78
C MET A 140 9.41 -7.37 -2.25
N VAL A 141 9.40 -7.13 -3.56
CA VAL A 141 9.63 -5.80 -4.14
C VAL A 141 8.51 -5.45 -5.13
N ASP A 142 7.69 -4.46 -4.78
CA ASP A 142 6.66 -3.94 -5.70
C ASP A 142 7.25 -2.99 -6.76
N ASP A 143 8.35 -2.27 -6.45
CA ASP A 143 9.03 -1.35 -7.38
C ASP A 143 9.46 -2.06 -8.68
N TRP A 144 9.75 -3.36 -8.59
CA TRP A 144 10.02 -4.22 -9.74
C TRP A 144 8.95 -4.11 -10.82
N PHE A 145 7.68 -3.86 -10.48
CA PHE A 145 6.60 -3.71 -11.45
C PHE A 145 6.73 -2.49 -12.36
N VAL A 146 7.36 -1.42 -11.89
CA VAL A 146 7.49 -0.15 -12.61
C VAL A 146 8.92 0.13 -13.13
N GLU A 147 9.87 -0.76 -12.86
CA GLU A 147 11.23 -0.67 -13.40
C GLU A 147 11.33 -0.85 -14.93
N GLY A 148 12.33 -0.18 -15.52
CA GLY A 148 12.90 -0.60 -16.81
C GLY A 148 12.07 -0.30 -18.06
N LEU A 149 11.63 0.95 -18.26
CA LEU A 149 11.10 1.40 -19.56
C LEU A 149 12.16 1.95 -20.52
N GLY A 150 13.44 1.90 -20.15
CA GLY A 150 14.55 2.33 -21.00
C GLY A 150 15.87 1.89 -20.38
N ASP A 151 16.41 0.78 -20.88
CA ASP A 151 17.60 0.11 -20.36
C ASP A 151 18.91 0.79 -20.84
N THR A 152 18.94 2.12 -20.79
CA THR A 152 20.10 2.94 -21.22
C THR A 152 20.74 3.71 -20.07
N LEU A 153 20.15 3.69 -18.87
CA LEU A 153 20.72 4.28 -17.66
C LEU A 153 21.44 3.19 -16.86
N SER A 154 22.62 3.51 -16.29
CA SER A 154 23.33 2.59 -15.40
C SER A 154 22.55 2.25 -14.11
N TYR A 155 21.50 3.03 -13.80
CA TYR A 155 20.54 2.81 -12.71
C TYR A 155 19.15 3.32 -13.15
N PRO A 156 18.33 2.50 -13.82
CA PRO A 156 16.99 2.95 -14.23
C PRO A 156 16.09 3.08 -12.99
N GLY A 157 15.66 4.30 -12.67
CA GLY A 157 14.65 4.55 -11.65
C GLY A 157 13.26 4.04 -12.06
N PRO A 158 12.29 3.98 -11.12
CA PRO A 158 10.92 3.56 -11.43
C PRO A 158 10.28 4.51 -12.44
N ALA A 159 9.59 3.96 -13.45
CA ALA A 159 8.97 4.74 -14.51
C ALA A 159 7.64 5.40 -14.10
N ALA A 160 7.06 4.94 -12.99
CA ALA A 160 5.84 5.47 -12.38
C ALA A 160 5.93 5.25 -10.87
N ALA A 161 5.16 6.02 -10.09
CA ALA A 161 5.03 5.77 -8.66
C ALA A 161 4.16 4.52 -8.43
N ILE A 162 4.56 3.67 -7.48
CA ILE A 162 3.79 2.51 -7.06
C ILE A 162 3.61 2.49 -5.55
N GLY A 163 2.44 2.05 -5.10
CA GLY A 163 2.15 1.82 -3.69
C GLY A 163 1.18 0.65 -3.52
N ARG A 164 1.00 0.21 -2.27
CA ARG A 164 0.14 -0.91 -1.92
C ARG A 164 -0.78 -0.57 -0.76
N PHE A 165 -2.04 -1.01 -0.87
CA PHE A 165 -2.97 -1.17 0.24
C PHE A 165 -3.05 -2.67 0.58
N PRO A 166 -2.30 -3.16 1.59
CA PRO A 166 -2.14 -4.59 1.87
C PRO A 166 -3.35 -5.20 2.60
N ALA A 167 -4.52 -5.19 1.95
CA ALA A 167 -5.77 -5.65 2.56
C ALA A 167 -5.93 -7.18 2.55
N TRP A 168 -6.22 -7.79 3.71
CA TRP A 168 -6.57 -9.22 3.81
C TRP A 168 -8.03 -9.48 3.49
N ASN A 169 -8.88 -8.48 3.68
CA ASN A 169 -10.30 -8.56 3.40
C ASN A 169 -10.86 -7.17 3.00
N VAL A 170 -12.16 -7.15 2.65
CA VAL A 170 -12.89 -5.94 2.26
C VAL A 170 -12.90 -4.86 3.36
N ALA A 171 -13.02 -5.23 4.63
CA ALA A 171 -13.05 -4.27 5.73
C ALA A 171 -11.69 -3.58 5.93
N ASP A 172 -10.58 -4.31 5.76
CA ASP A 172 -9.23 -3.72 5.82
C ASP A 172 -9.04 -2.70 4.69
N LEU A 173 -9.47 -3.05 3.47
CA LEU A 173 -9.39 -2.16 2.33
C LEU A 173 -10.23 -0.90 2.54
N GLY A 174 -11.47 -1.06 3.00
CA GLY A 174 -12.35 0.05 3.33
C GLY A 174 -11.74 0.96 4.41
N THR A 175 -11.06 0.38 5.40
CA THR A 175 -10.34 1.14 6.43
C THR A 175 -9.23 2.00 5.82
N MET A 176 -8.41 1.47 4.92
CA MET A 176 -7.34 2.22 4.25
C MET A 176 -7.91 3.32 3.34
N VAL A 177 -8.93 3.01 2.54
CA VAL A 177 -9.63 3.98 1.68
C VAL A 177 -10.16 5.14 2.51
N ASN A 178 -10.90 4.84 3.58
CA ASN A 178 -11.48 5.85 4.46
C ASN A 178 -10.42 6.71 5.12
N LYS A 179 -9.33 6.11 5.62
CA LYS A 179 -8.19 6.85 6.21
C LYS A 179 -7.58 7.82 5.20
N THR A 180 -7.32 7.37 3.97
CA THR A 180 -6.71 8.21 2.92
C THR A 180 -7.61 9.38 2.54
N VAL A 181 -8.87 9.14 2.20
CA VAL A 181 -9.82 10.20 1.82
C VAL A 181 -10.01 11.19 2.97
N THR A 182 -10.26 10.69 4.18
CA THR A 182 -10.43 11.52 5.38
C THR A 182 -9.18 12.35 5.69
N TYR A 183 -7.98 11.84 5.43
CA TYR A 183 -6.74 12.57 5.69
C TYR A 183 -6.55 13.72 4.71
N GLU A 184 -6.87 13.51 3.43
CA GLU A 184 -6.64 14.49 2.37
C GLU A 184 -7.72 15.57 2.28
N GLU A 185 -8.97 15.25 2.62
CA GLU A 185 -10.07 16.24 2.70
C GLU A 185 -9.87 17.27 3.81
N ARG A 186 -8.98 17.00 4.78
CA ARG A 186 -8.68 17.95 5.86
C ARG A 186 -7.93 19.13 5.27
N VAL A 187 -8.47 20.34 5.43
CA VAL A 187 -7.84 21.55 4.87
C VAL A 187 -6.78 22.12 5.81
N ASP A 188 -6.94 22.00 7.13
CA ASP A 188 -6.02 22.66 8.07
C ASP A 188 -6.04 22.01 9.47
N THR A 189 -4.89 21.49 9.90
CA THR A 189 -4.69 21.07 11.30
C THR A 189 -3.26 21.36 11.71
N ILE A 190 -3.06 21.85 12.94
CA ILE A 190 -1.74 22.05 13.59
C ILE A 190 -0.85 20.81 13.43
N GLY A 191 -1.44 19.61 13.41
CA GLY A 191 -0.75 18.34 13.18
C GLY A 191 0.09 18.30 11.91
N ARG A 192 -0.27 19.06 10.85
CA ARG A 192 0.49 19.11 9.59
C ARG A 192 1.93 19.62 9.74
N ARG A 193 2.20 20.39 10.79
CA ARG A 193 3.51 20.96 11.09
C ARG A 193 4.33 20.08 12.04
N ILE A 194 3.67 19.12 12.68
CA ILE A 194 4.28 18.29 13.72
C ILE A 194 5.02 17.11 13.09
N ALA A 195 6.28 16.93 13.46
CA ALA A 195 7.04 15.72 13.21
C ALA A 195 7.41 15.04 14.54
N ILE A 196 7.33 13.71 14.59
CA ILE A 196 7.82 12.90 15.70
C ILE A 196 9.14 12.25 15.27
N ALA A 197 10.25 12.66 15.87
CA ALA A 197 11.56 12.05 15.68
C ALA A 197 11.82 11.02 16.79
N VAL A 198 12.00 9.76 16.41
CA VAL A 198 12.24 8.64 17.32
C VAL A 198 13.64 8.09 17.08
N ALA A 199 14.42 7.98 18.13
CA ALA A 199 15.76 7.40 18.09
C ALA A 199 15.84 6.16 18.96
N ASP A 200 16.28 5.06 18.37
CA ASP A 200 16.56 3.81 19.06
C ASP A 200 17.77 3.92 20.00
N TYR A 201 18.05 2.85 20.73
CA TYR A 201 19.20 2.68 21.59
C TYR A 201 19.76 1.27 21.46
N PHE A 202 21.07 1.18 21.24
CA PHE A 202 21.83 -0.06 21.35
C PHE A 202 23.13 0.26 22.11
N PRO A 203 23.46 -0.45 23.20
CA PRO A 203 24.57 -0.08 24.08
C PRO A 203 25.90 0.20 23.39
N GLN A 204 26.18 -0.52 22.30
CA GLN A 204 27.43 -0.45 21.53
C GLN A 204 27.55 0.83 20.69
N VAL A 205 26.46 1.55 20.43
CA VAL A 205 26.46 2.76 19.58
C VAL A 205 26.01 4.02 20.35
N ASP A 206 25.77 3.91 21.65
CA ASP A 206 25.37 4.99 22.57
C ASP A 206 24.32 5.96 21.97
N SER A 207 24.72 7.20 21.65
CA SER A 207 23.85 8.26 21.13
C SER A 207 23.83 8.39 19.60
N ALA A 208 24.42 7.45 18.86
CA ALA A 208 24.52 7.54 17.40
C ALA A 208 23.15 7.65 16.71
N PHE A 209 22.14 6.90 17.18
CA PHE A 209 20.78 7.01 16.65
C PHE A 209 20.13 8.36 16.97
N GLU A 210 20.40 8.93 18.16
CA GLU A 210 19.91 10.27 18.53
C GLU A 210 20.50 11.33 17.60
N GLN A 211 21.80 11.27 17.33
CA GLN A 211 22.48 12.18 16.39
C GLN A 211 21.96 12.01 14.96
N ALA A 212 21.74 10.77 14.52
CA ALA A 212 21.20 10.46 13.20
C ALA A 212 19.73 10.90 13.04
N ALA A 213 18.91 10.80 14.09
CA ALA A 213 17.56 11.32 14.13
C ALA A 213 17.56 12.86 14.09
N ALA A 214 18.41 13.51 14.91
CA ALA A 214 18.55 14.96 14.93
C ALA A 214 18.96 15.53 13.57
N ARG A 215 19.94 14.91 12.89
CA ARG A 215 20.37 15.32 11.53
C ARG A 215 19.21 15.25 10.53
N ARG A 216 18.41 14.19 10.58
CA ARG A 216 17.25 14.04 9.69
C ARG A 216 16.13 15.02 10.01
N GLN A 217 15.93 15.32 11.28
CA GLN A 217 14.96 16.31 11.67
C GLN A 217 15.36 17.71 11.21
N PHE A 218 16.64 18.05 11.33
CA PHE A 218 17.16 19.33 10.82
C PHE A 218 16.82 19.52 9.33
N LEU A 219 17.03 18.48 8.51
CA LEU A 219 16.67 18.50 7.09
C LEU A 219 15.16 18.59 6.83
N ALA A 220 14.33 18.08 7.74
CA ALA A 220 12.87 18.09 7.64
C ALA A 220 12.22 19.38 8.20
N SER A 221 12.96 20.14 9.01
CA SER A 221 12.45 21.32 9.73
C SER A 221 11.83 22.43 8.87
N PRO A 222 12.21 22.66 7.58
CA PRO A 222 11.52 23.64 6.75
C PRO A 222 10.06 23.30 6.46
N LEU A 223 9.72 22.00 6.45
CA LEU A 223 8.36 21.50 6.20
C LEU A 223 7.64 21.16 7.51
N TRP A 224 8.36 20.63 8.49
CA TRP A 224 7.83 20.22 9.80
C TRP A 224 8.63 20.86 10.95
N PRO A 225 8.39 22.14 11.23
CA PRO A 225 9.17 22.88 12.23
C PRO A 225 8.87 22.44 13.66
N ASP A 226 7.68 21.87 13.93
CA ASP A 226 7.23 21.54 15.27
C ASP A 226 7.62 20.09 15.60
N THR A 227 8.84 19.89 16.11
CA THR A 227 9.33 18.53 16.38
C THR A 227 9.08 18.08 17.81
N LEU A 228 8.48 16.90 17.94
CA LEU A 228 8.45 16.14 19.18
C LEU A 228 9.46 15.00 19.11
N THR A 229 10.19 14.75 20.20
CA THR A 229 11.27 13.76 20.24
C THR A 229 10.99 12.69 21.29
N GLY A 230 11.22 11.42 20.93
CA GLY A 230 11.21 10.29 21.85
C GLY A 230 12.46 9.43 21.67
N HIS A 231 13.26 9.31 22.72
CA HIS A 231 14.46 8.46 22.70
C HIS A 231 14.25 7.19 23.52
N VAL A 232 14.68 6.05 22.99
CA VAL A 232 14.64 4.77 23.71
C VAL A 232 15.66 4.72 24.84
N ARG A 233 16.82 5.40 24.69
CA ARG A 233 17.92 5.37 25.65
C ARG A 233 17.49 5.93 27.02
N PRO A 234 17.55 5.14 28.12
CA PRO A 234 17.06 5.58 29.44
C PRO A 234 17.78 6.79 30.02
N THR A 235 19.06 6.98 29.71
CA THR A 235 19.88 8.10 30.19
C THR A 235 19.70 9.38 29.37
N SER A 236 18.87 9.35 28.33
CA SER A 236 18.64 10.48 27.45
C SER A 236 17.74 11.53 28.11
N PRO A 237 18.02 12.84 27.98
CA PRO A 237 17.13 13.88 28.49
C PRO A 237 15.78 13.94 27.75
N ARG A 238 15.67 13.28 26.59
CA ARG A 238 14.43 13.11 25.82
C ARG A 238 13.93 11.66 25.87
N HIS A 239 14.34 10.90 26.88
CA HIS A 239 13.83 9.55 27.10
C HIS A 239 12.31 9.57 27.25
N ARG A 240 11.65 8.62 26.61
CA ARG A 240 10.24 8.32 26.83
C ARG A 240 10.09 6.83 26.99
N ASP A 241 9.22 6.39 27.89
CA ASP A 241 8.81 5.00 27.95
C ASP A 241 7.79 4.65 26.86
N ARG A 242 7.43 3.36 26.73
CA ARG A 242 6.47 2.85 25.74
C ARG A 242 5.09 3.51 25.84
N SER A 243 4.63 3.83 27.05
CA SER A 243 3.33 4.48 27.26
C SER A 243 3.35 5.95 26.85
N GLN A 244 4.42 6.66 27.21
CA GLN A 244 4.65 8.06 26.83
C GLN A 244 4.83 8.20 25.32
N PHE A 245 5.47 7.22 24.67
CA PHE A 245 5.58 7.18 23.22
C PHE A 245 4.23 6.96 22.53
N ARG A 246 3.41 6.02 23.00
CA ARG A 246 2.06 5.83 22.44
C ARG A 246 1.17 7.06 22.63
N SER A 247 1.26 7.71 23.79
CA SER A 247 0.60 9.00 24.01
C SER A 247 1.12 10.08 23.06
N LEU A 248 2.41 10.09 22.76
CA LEU A 248 3.00 11.01 21.79
C LEU A 248 2.46 10.79 20.38
N TRP A 249 2.40 9.54 19.94
CA TRP A 249 1.83 9.16 18.64
C TRP A 249 0.35 9.56 18.57
N GLY A 250 -0.43 9.23 19.60
CA GLY A 250 -1.85 9.59 19.68
C GLY A 250 -2.13 11.09 19.66
N GLY A 251 -1.15 11.92 20.00
CA GLY A 251 -1.24 13.38 19.87
C GLY A 251 -1.39 13.87 18.42
N GLY A 252 -1.08 13.02 17.44
CA GLY A 252 -1.16 13.33 16.02
C GLY A 252 0.05 14.09 15.50
N ALA A 253 0.56 13.68 14.34
CA ALA A 253 1.67 14.31 13.64
C ALA A 253 1.56 14.05 12.13
N ALA A 254 2.23 14.85 11.30
CA ALA A 254 2.29 14.61 9.85
C ALA A 254 3.33 13.57 9.48
N LEU A 255 4.40 13.52 10.26
CA LEU A 255 5.53 12.64 10.04
C LEU A 255 5.89 11.96 11.36
N LEU A 256 6.06 10.65 11.31
CA LEU A 256 6.74 9.90 12.36
C LEU A 256 7.95 9.24 11.74
N ARG A 257 9.13 9.54 12.27
CA ARG A 257 10.39 9.02 11.76
C ARG A 257 11.12 8.26 12.85
N PHE A 258 11.31 6.97 12.61
CA PHE A 258 12.12 6.12 13.47
C PHE A 258 13.50 5.91 12.86
N VAL A 259 14.54 6.14 13.66
CA VAL A 259 15.93 5.87 13.31
C VAL A 259 16.49 4.83 14.29
N GLY A 260 16.76 3.64 13.77
CA GLY A 260 17.39 2.56 14.49
C GLY A 260 16.99 1.17 14.03
N MET A 261 17.25 0.19 14.88
CA MET A 261 17.06 -1.21 14.55
C MET A 261 15.57 -1.56 14.63
N ASN A 262 15.08 -2.27 13.63
CA ASN A 262 13.68 -2.67 13.53
C ASN A 262 13.56 -4.02 12.81
N ASN A 263 12.38 -4.63 12.88
CA ASN A 263 12.00 -5.78 12.07
C ASN A 263 10.52 -5.69 11.70
N TRP A 264 10.01 -6.77 11.12
CA TRP A 264 8.63 -6.89 10.65
C TRP A 264 7.55 -6.68 11.73
N TYR A 265 7.87 -6.76 13.03
CA TYR A 265 6.87 -6.60 14.11
C TYR A 265 7.20 -5.59 15.20
N GLN A 266 8.44 -5.10 15.31
CA GLN A 266 8.83 -4.19 16.39
C GLN A 266 9.89 -3.15 16.00
N PHE A 267 9.81 -2.00 16.68
CA PHE A 267 10.87 -1.01 16.75
C PHE A 267 11.77 -1.31 17.95
N SER A 268 13.08 -1.12 17.78
CA SER A 268 14.09 -1.28 18.83
C SER A 268 14.27 -2.72 19.32
N HIS A 269 15.48 -3.04 19.80
CA HIS A 269 15.74 -4.24 20.61
C HIS A 269 14.87 -4.27 21.87
N SER A 270 14.51 -3.09 22.40
CA SER A 270 13.72 -2.94 23.62
C SER A 270 12.21 -3.11 23.41
N ARG A 271 11.77 -3.54 22.23
CA ARG A 271 10.34 -3.61 21.87
C ARG A 271 9.66 -2.28 22.14
N TYR A 272 10.21 -1.19 21.63
CA TYR A 272 9.75 0.15 21.97
C TYR A 272 8.34 0.45 21.43
N PHE A 273 7.98 -0.17 20.32
CA PHE A 273 6.62 -0.25 19.79
C PHE A 273 6.53 -1.52 18.95
N THR A 274 5.39 -2.22 19.00
CA THR A 274 5.17 -3.47 18.26
C THR A 274 3.87 -3.40 17.46
N THR A 275 3.67 -4.33 16.52
CA THR A 275 2.40 -4.45 15.79
C THR A 275 1.21 -4.69 16.71
N TRP A 276 1.40 -5.33 17.86
CA TRP A 276 0.33 -5.48 18.87
C TRP A 276 0.01 -4.19 19.62
N ASP A 277 0.86 -3.18 19.54
CA ASP A 277 0.59 -1.87 20.15
C ASP A 277 -0.32 -1.00 19.26
N THR A 278 -0.56 -1.34 18.00
CA THR A 278 -1.37 -0.50 17.08
C THR A 278 -2.79 -0.31 17.57
N ASP A 279 -3.40 -1.37 18.12
CA ASP A 279 -4.77 -1.33 18.64
C ASP A 279 -4.89 -0.52 19.94
N SER A 280 -3.75 -0.25 20.59
CA SER A 280 -3.67 0.58 21.78
C SER A 280 -3.39 2.06 21.48
N LEU A 281 -3.22 2.43 20.20
CA LEU A 281 -3.07 3.83 19.82
C LEU A 281 -4.38 4.58 20.06
N PRO A 282 -4.33 5.75 20.73
CA PRO A 282 -5.52 6.57 20.90
C PRO A 282 -6.14 6.90 19.54
N PRO A 283 -7.47 6.97 19.42
CA PRO A 283 -8.10 7.54 18.24
C PRO A 283 -7.57 8.95 18.05
N THR A 284 -6.78 9.15 16.99
CA THR A 284 -6.26 10.45 16.65
C THR A 284 -6.87 10.89 15.34
N SER A 285 -7.18 12.18 15.25
CA SER A 285 -7.67 12.77 14.03
C SER A 285 -6.56 12.98 13.00
N PHE A 286 -5.29 12.72 13.36
CA PHE A 286 -4.16 13.02 12.48
C PHE A 286 -3.15 11.87 12.42
N LEU A 287 -3.17 11.14 11.30
CA LEU A 287 -2.35 9.96 11.04
C LEU A 287 -1.00 10.38 10.45
N PRO A 288 0.13 10.05 11.08
CA PRO A 288 1.43 10.36 10.51
C PRO A 288 1.73 9.48 9.30
N PHE A 289 2.42 10.06 8.32
CA PHE A 289 3.23 9.27 7.40
C PHE A 289 4.45 8.74 8.16
N CYS A 290 4.65 7.44 8.17
CA CYS A 290 5.70 6.80 8.95
C CYS A 290 6.90 6.43 8.07
N THR A 291 8.10 6.82 8.49
CA THR A 291 9.35 6.40 7.84
C THR A 291 10.24 5.66 8.84
N PHE A 292 10.70 4.47 8.46
CA PHE A 292 11.55 3.62 9.29
C PHE A 292 12.93 3.52 8.66
N GLN A 293 13.98 3.79 9.44
CA GLN A 293 15.34 3.77 8.93
C GLN A 293 16.31 3.10 9.89
N GLY A 294 16.94 2.04 9.42
CA GLY A 294 18.04 1.35 10.09
C GLY A 294 18.03 -0.13 9.72
N ASP A 295 19.05 -0.85 10.18
CA ASP A 295 19.27 -2.22 9.76
C ASP A 295 18.13 -3.15 10.25
N GLN A 296 17.57 -3.93 9.32
CA GLN A 296 16.67 -5.04 9.64
C GLN A 296 17.51 -6.26 10.07
N ARG A 297 17.91 -6.29 11.34
CA ARG A 297 18.87 -7.30 11.86
C ARG A 297 18.28 -8.35 12.80
N PHE A 298 16.97 -8.59 12.72
CA PHE A 298 16.32 -9.58 13.59
C PHE A 298 15.72 -10.73 12.80
N GLU A 299 16.56 -11.68 12.43
CA GLU A 299 16.07 -13.02 12.14
C GLU A 299 16.23 -13.89 13.39
N LYS A 300 15.12 -14.13 14.10
CA LYS A 300 14.87 -15.49 14.58
C LYS A 300 14.14 -16.19 13.44
N VAL A 301 14.59 -17.41 13.16
CA VAL A 301 14.46 -18.21 11.93
C VAL A 301 13.04 -18.42 11.35
N ASP A 302 11.96 -17.96 11.97
CA ASP A 302 10.62 -18.49 11.67
C ASP A 302 9.52 -17.44 11.49
N THR A 303 9.63 -16.43 10.61
CA THR A 303 8.42 -15.63 10.29
C THR A 303 8.40 -14.88 8.95
N ILE A 304 7.19 -14.85 8.36
CA ILE A 304 6.83 -14.36 7.01
C ILE A 304 6.26 -12.92 7.10
N ALA A 305 6.57 -12.08 6.10
CA ALA A 305 6.24 -10.66 6.03
C ALA A 305 4.75 -10.33 5.77
N ILE A 306 4.26 -9.24 6.39
CA ILE A 306 2.99 -8.56 6.06
C ILE A 306 3.18 -7.04 6.24
N ALA A 307 2.76 -6.25 5.25
CA ALA A 307 2.69 -4.78 5.31
C ALA A 307 1.38 -4.31 6.01
N VAL A 308 1.46 -3.24 6.79
CA VAL A 308 0.31 -2.52 7.37
C VAL A 308 -0.09 -1.36 6.46
#